data_AF-A0A098C3E8-F1
#
_entry.id   AF-A0A098C3E8-F1
#
_cell.length_a   1.000
_cell.length_b   1.000
_cell.length_c   1.000
_cell.angle_alpha   90.00
_cell.angle_beta   90.00
_cell.angle_gamma   90.00
#
_symmetry.space_group_name_H-M   'P 1'
#
loop_
_entity.id
_entity.type
_entity.pdbx_description
1 polymer ?
#
loop_
_entity_poly.entity_id
_entity_poly.type
_entity_poly.pdbx_seq_one_letter_code
_entity_poly.pdbx_strand_id
1 'polypeptide(L)'
;MKSTSVRVNKEREEFLIKEFGTAGGGLAQCAVIVENAAKAGFPVNDITESLQILSQIRAYSLREIKGKLSKLEWMYLADALNGTIITPEFRANRGGLIASIEDGNDFDDLGEKWSVCVNELIDKVNTLTGAQVDTVYTRVAQYWNSKDRDLDKWAEW
;
A
#
# COMPACT_ATOMS: atom_id res chain seq x y z
N MET A 1 -41.17 7.80 6.43
CA MET A 1 -39.71 7.57 6.39
C MET A 1 -39.20 7.90 5.01
N LYS A 2 -38.21 8.80 4.87
CA LYS A 2 -37.47 8.93 3.61
C LYS A 2 -36.59 7.68 3.46
N SER A 3 -36.87 6.82 2.50
CA SER A 3 -35.92 5.75 2.14
C SER A 3 -34.84 6.36 1.27
N THR A 4 -33.58 6.10 1.62
CA THR A 4 -32.43 6.47 0.79
C THR A 4 -31.86 5.17 0.23
N SER A 5 -31.84 5.05 -1.10
CA SER A 5 -31.22 3.90 -1.76
C SER A 5 -29.74 4.18 -1.96
N VAL A 6 -28.88 3.32 -1.39
CA VAL A 6 -27.42 3.42 -1.49
C VAL A 6 -26.93 2.20 -2.26
N ARG A 7 -26.21 2.43 -3.36
CA ARG A 7 -25.50 1.35 -4.06
C ARG A 7 -24.15 1.13 -3.41
N VAL A 8 -23.90 -0.11 -3.01
CA VAL A 8 -22.60 -0.60 -2.53
C VAL A 8 -22.06 -1.62 -3.51
N ASN A 9 -20.74 -1.67 -3.68
CA ASN A 9 -20.10 -2.74 -4.44
C ASN A 9 -20.00 -4.01 -3.57
N LYS A 10 -19.69 -5.14 -4.20
CA LYS A 10 -19.68 -6.46 -3.54
C LYS A 10 -18.74 -6.52 -2.34
N GLU A 11 -17.53 -5.97 -2.45
CA GLU A 11 -16.57 -5.93 -1.33
C GLU A 11 -17.11 -5.13 -0.14
N ARG A 12 -17.75 -3.98 -0.36
CA ARG A 12 -18.35 -3.18 0.72
C ARG A 12 -19.54 -3.89 1.32
N GLU A 13 -20.34 -4.58 0.51
CA GLU A 13 -21.45 -5.39 1.01
C GLU A 13 -20.95 -6.53 1.91
N GLU A 14 -19.93 -7.26 1.47
CA GLU A 14 -19.28 -8.32 2.25
C GLU A 14 -18.71 -7.78 3.57
N PHE A 15 -18.04 -6.63 3.52
CA PHE A 15 -17.56 -5.93 4.73
C PHE A 15 -18.72 -5.59 5.69
N LEU A 16 -19.79 -4.99 5.19
CA LEU A 16 -20.92 -4.57 6.03
C LEU A 16 -21.61 -5.78 6.67
N ILE A 17 -21.77 -6.88 5.94
CA ILE A 17 -22.32 -8.13 6.46
C ILE A 17 -21.39 -8.73 7.52
N LYS A 18 -20.08 -8.75 7.26
CA LYS A 18 -19.09 -9.31 8.18
C LYS A 18 -19.04 -8.56 9.52
N GLU A 19 -19.02 -7.23 9.48
CA GLU A 19 -18.82 -6.41 10.68
C GLU A 19 -20.13 -6.07 11.41
N PHE A 20 -21.26 -6.00 10.68
CA PHE A 20 -22.55 -5.53 11.21
C PHE A 20 -23.71 -6.52 11.03
N GLY A 21 -23.43 -7.74 10.57
CA GLY A 21 -24.40 -8.83 10.38
C GLY A 21 -25.27 -8.70 9.13
N THR A 22 -25.67 -7.49 8.75
CA THR A 22 -26.44 -7.22 7.51
C THR A 22 -25.96 -5.95 6.82
N ALA A 23 -26.06 -5.90 5.48
CA ALA A 23 -25.68 -4.70 4.72
C ALA A 23 -26.53 -3.47 5.09
N GLY A 24 -27.85 -3.64 5.23
CA GLY A 24 -28.76 -2.56 5.62
C GLY A 24 -28.53 -2.06 7.06
N GLY A 25 -28.34 -2.98 8.01
CA GLY A 25 -28.01 -2.63 9.39
C GLY A 25 -26.65 -1.93 9.50
N GLY A 26 -25.64 -2.41 8.77
CA GLY A 26 -24.33 -1.79 8.72
C GLY A 26 -24.36 -0.36 8.18
N LEU A 27 -25.09 -0.11 7.08
CA LEU A 27 -25.26 1.25 6.55
C LEU A 27 -25.89 2.20 7.56
N ALA A 28 -26.93 1.74 8.27
CA ALA A 28 -27.59 2.54 9.31
C ALA A 28 -26.63 2.86 10.47
N GLN A 29 -25.84 1.89 10.93
CA GLN A 29 -24.86 2.11 11.99
C GLN A 29 -23.73 3.05 11.56
N CYS A 30 -23.21 2.91 10.34
CA CYS A 30 -22.21 3.83 9.79
C CYS A 30 -22.73 5.28 9.75
N ALA A 31 -23.99 5.50 9.36
CA ALA A 31 -24.59 6.83 9.36
C ALA A 31 -24.64 7.45 10.77
N VAL A 32 -25.01 6.66 11.77
CA VAL A 32 -25.00 7.10 13.18
C VAL A 32 -23.59 7.44 13.67
N ILE A 33 -22.59 6.62 13.32
CA ILE A 33 -21.18 6.88 13.67
C ILE A 33 -20.70 8.21 13.08
N VAL A 34 -20.97 8.43 11.79
CA VAL A 34 -20.59 9.68 11.08
C VAL A 34 -21.27 10.89 11.72
N GLU A 35 -22.56 10.79 12.03
CA GLU A 35 -23.31 11.87 12.68
C GLU A 35 -22.77 12.20 14.08
N ASN A 36 -22.47 11.18 14.88
CA ASN A 36 -21.91 11.37 16.22
C ASN A 36 -20.49 11.97 16.16
N ALA A 37 -19.66 11.53 15.21
CA ALA A 37 -18.33 12.10 14.99
C ALA A 37 -18.43 13.58 14.59
N ALA A 38 -19.34 13.93 13.67
CA ALA A 38 -19.57 15.31 13.29
C ALA A 38 -20.05 16.17 14.48
N LYS A 39 -20.96 15.65 15.32
CA LYS A 39 -21.41 16.33 16.56
C LYS A 39 -20.28 16.53 17.57
N ALA A 40 -19.33 15.61 17.64
CA ALA A 40 -18.14 15.72 18.48
C ALA A 40 -17.05 16.63 17.87
N GLY A 41 -17.32 17.28 16.73
CA GLY A 41 -16.40 18.20 16.07
C GLY A 41 -15.34 17.54 15.20
N PHE A 42 -15.46 16.24 14.90
CA PHE A 42 -14.54 15.58 13.97
C PHE A 42 -14.88 15.98 12.52
N PRO A 43 -13.89 16.42 11.73
CA PRO A 43 -14.09 16.85 10.35
C PRO A 43 -14.15 15.64 9.41
N VAL A 44 -15.21 14.84 9.53
CA VAL A 44 -15.36 13.56 8.79
C VAL A 44 -15.30 13.76 7.27
N ASN A 45 -15.86 14.86 6.76
CA ASN A 45 -15.84 15.18 5.34
C ASN A 45 -14.42 15.48 4.85
N ASP A 46 -13.67 16.32 5.56
CA ASP A 46 -12.29 16.70 5.20
C ASP A 46 -11.35 15.49 5.25
N ILE A 47 -11.55 14.59 6.23
CA ILE A 47 -10.82 13.32 6.32
C ILE A 47 -11.14 12.46 5.10
N THR A 48 -12.42 12.34 4.74
CA THR A 48 -12.86 11.52 3.61
C THR A 48 -12.30 12.05 2.29
N GLU A 49 -12.32 13.37 2.09
CA GLU A 49 -11.76 14.02 0.90
C GLU A 49 -10.24 13.83 0.83
N SER A 50 -9.53 14.04 1.94
CA SER A 50 -8.08 13.83 2.02
C SER A 50 -7.70 12.38 1.68
N LEU A 51 -8.46 11.40 2.19
CA LEU A 51 -8.25 9.98 1.88
C LEU A 51 -8.48 9.68 0.39
N GLN A 52 -9.47 10.31 -0.25
CA GLN A 52 -9.71 10.14 -1.68
C GLN A 52 -8.56 10.70 -2.53
N ILE A 53 -8.07 11.89 -2.20
CA ILE A 53 -6.93 12.52 -2.88
C ILE A 53 -5.68 11.63 -2.74
N LEU A 54 -5.36 11.19 -1.52
CA LEU A 54 -4.20 10.32 -1.25
C LEU A 54 -4.32 8.98 -1.99
N SER A 55 -5.51 8.39 -2.04
CA SER A 55 -5.77 7.15 -2.79
C SER A 55 -5.52 7.35 -4.29
N GLN A 56 -5.95 8.48 -4.86
CA GLN A 56 -5.67 8.80 -6.26
C GLN A 56 -4.17 8.98 -6.51
N ILE A 57 -3.47 9.77 -5.68
CA ILE A 57 -2.02 9.97 -5.78
C ILE A 57 -1.31 8.61 -5.77
N ARG A 58 -1.64 7.74 -4.81
CA ARG A 58 -1.06 6.38 -4.74
C ARG A 58 -1.32 5.57 -6.00
N ALA A 59 -2.54 5.61 -6.54
CA ALA A 59 -2.87 4.90 -7.78
C ALA A 59 -2.07 5.42 -8.98
N TYR A 60 -1.81 6.73 -9.06
CA TYR A 60 -0.96 7.32 -10.09
C TYR A 60 0.52 6.97 -9.88
N SER A 61 1.05 7.10 -8.66
CA SER A 61 2.44 6.73 -8.35
C SER A 61 2.71 5.25 -8.63
N LEU A 62 1.75 4.36 -8.34
CA LEU A 62 1.81 2.95 -8.73
C LEU A 62 1.95 2.77 -10.25
N ARG A 63 1.24 3.55 -11.05
CA ARG A 63 1.41 3.51 -12.51
C ARG A 63 2.76 4.05 -12.96
N GLU A 64 3.28 5.08 -12.31
CA GLU A 64 4.56 5.71 -12.67
C GLU A 64 5.77 4.81 -12.42
N ILE A 65 5.73 3.95 -11.38
CA ILE A 65 6.85 3.04 -11.11
C ILE A 65 6.82 1.79 -11.97
N LYS A 66 5.71 1.53 -12.67
CA LYS A 66 5.56 0.36 -13.52
C LYS A 66 6.63 0.38 -14.61
N GLY A 67 7.42 -0.69 -14.70
CA GLY A 67 8.54 -0.80 -15.65
C GLY A 67 9.79 0.00 -15.28
N LYS A 68 9.82 0.75 -14.16
CA LYS A 68 11.07 1.37 -13.65
C LYS A 68 11.98 0.35 -12.95
N LEU A 69 11.37 -0.67 -12.36
CA LEU A 69 12.02 -1.79 -11.69
C LEU A 69 11.70 -3.07 -12.46
N SER A 70 12.71 -3.90 -12.67
CA SER A 70 12.60 -5.21 -13.31
C SER A 70 12.02 -6.26 -12.37
N LYS A 71 11.65 -7.42 -12.93
CA LYS A 71 11.19 -8.57 -12.15
C LYS A 71 12.18 -8.95 -11.05
N LEU A 72 13.46 -9.09 -11.39
CA LEU A 72 14.49 -9.50 -10.42
C LEU A 72 14.68 -8.45 -9.32
N GLU A 73 14.59 -7.16 -9.65
CA GLU A 73 14.65 -6.08 -8.66
C GLU A 73 13.43 -6.10 -7.72
N TRP A 74 12.24 -6.45 -8.22
CA TRP A 74 11.08 -6.65 -7.35
C TRP A 74 11.25 -7.84 -6.40
N MET A 75 11.81 -8.96 -6.89
CA MET A 75 12.11 -10.13 -6.07
C MET A 75 13.13 -9.80 -4.99
N TYR A 76 14.19 -9.06 -5.36
CA TYR A 76 15.16 -8.51 -4.42
C TYR A 76 14.48 -7.66 -3.33
N LEU A 77 13.67 -6.68 -3.72
CA LEU A 77 13.00 -5.77 -2.79
C LEU A 77 12.01 -6.49 -1.88
N ALA A 78 11.37 -7.55 -2.36
CA ALA A 78 10.49 -8.37 -1.53
C ALA A 78 11.26 -9.05 -0.39
N ASP A 79 12.42 -9.61 -0.68
CA ASP A 79 13.27 -10.26 0.32
C ASP A 79 13.95 -9.23 1.23
N ALA A 80 14.52 -8.16 0.69
CA ALA A 80 15.22 -7.12 1.46
C ALA A 80 14.30 -6.40 2.46
N LEU A 81 12.99 -6.37 2.20
CA LEU A 81 11.99 -5.76 3.09
C LEU A 81 11.16 -6.81 3.85
N ASN A 82 11.51 -8.09 3.77
CA ASN A 82 10.83 -9.13 4.52
C ASN A 82 11.06 -8.92 6.02
N GLY A 83 9.98 -8.92 6.80
CA GLY A 83 10.05 -8.63 8.24
C GLY A 83 10.29 -7.16 8.61
N THR A 84 10.41 -6.25 7.64
CA THR A 84 10.56 -4.80 7.91
C THR A 84 9.24 -4.19 8.36
N ILE A 85 9.25 -3.51 9.51
CA ILE A 85 8.09 -2.75 10.00
C ILE A 85 8.06 -1.38 9.31
N ILE A 86 7.14 -1.21 8.37
CA ILE A 86 6.98 0.03 7.61
C ILE A 86 6.02 0.98 8.34
N THR A 87 6.56 1.90 9.14
CA THR A 87 5.78 2.95 9.82
C THR A 87 5.51 4.14 8.89
N PRO A 88 4.52 5.01 9.18
CA PRO A 88 4.23 6.20 8.36
C PRO A 88 5.44 7.10 8.09
N GLU A 89 6.34 7.24 9.07
CA GLU A 89 7.56 8.05 8.99
C GLU A 89 8.59 7.45 8.03
N PHE A 90 8.55 6.11 7.86
CA PHE A 90 9.49 5.38 7.02
C PHE A 90 9.02 5.24 5.56
N ARG A 91 7.71 5.37 5.32
CA ARG A 91 7.08 5.11 4.00
C ARG A 91 7.64 5.94 2.85
N ALA A 92 8.04 7.19 3.08
CA ALA A 92 8.61 8.04 2.04
C ALA A 92 10.14 8.21 2.17
N ASN A 93 10.78 7.42 3.05
CA ASN A 93 12.19 7.56 3.35
C ASN A 93 13.04 6.80 2.33
N ARG A 94 13.53 7.51 1.32
CA ARG A 94 14.46 6.96 0.33
C ARG A 94 15.73 6.39 0.96
N GLY A 95 16.31 7.10 1.92
CA GLY A 95 17.54 6.66 2.59
C GLY A 95 17.32 5.34 3.34
N GLY A 96 16.16 5.18 3.97
CA GLY A 96 15.73 3.92 4.56
C GLY A 96 15.65 2.78 3.56
N LEU A 97 15.12 3.03 2.36
CA LEU A 97 15.02 2.01 1.31
C LEU A 97 16.39 1.60 0.78
N ILE A 98 17.28 2.57 0.57
CA ILE A 98 18.67 2.31 0.15
C ILE A 98 19.40 1.50 1.21
N ALA A 99 19.29 1.87 2.48
CA ALA A 99 19.91 1.13 3.57
C ALA A 99 19.40 -0.33 3.62
N SER A 100 18.09 -0.58 3.45
CA SER A 100 17.57 -1.94 3.36
C SER A 100 18.10 -2.72 2.16
N ILE A 101 18.35 -2.03 1.03
CA ILE A 101 18.96 -2.66 -0.15
C ILE A 101 20.41 -3.02 0.15
N GLU A 102 21.20 -2.12 0.70
CA GLU A 102 22.60 -2.34 1.06
C GLU A 102 22.72 -3.48 2.08
N ASP A 103 21.94 -3.44 3.17
CA ASP A 103 21.94 -4.48 4.20
C ASP A 103 21.59 -5.86 3.60
N GLY A 104 20.56 -5.94 2.75
CA GLY A 104 20.18 -7.19 2.09
C GLY A 104 21.27 -7.72 1.15
N ASN A 105 22.08 -6.85 0.56
CA ASN A 105 23.22 -7.31 -0.24
C ASN A 105 24.35 -7.82 0.67
N ASP A 106 24.71 -7.05 1.69
CA ASP A 106 25.91 -7.26 2.47
C ASP A 106 25.78 -8.42 3.46
N PHE A 107 24.56 -8.74 3.90
CA PHE A 107 24.30 -9.76 4.90
C PHE A 107 23.53 -10.99 4.39
N ASP A 108 22.78 -10.86 3.31
CA ASP A 108 21.91 -11.93 2.78
C ASP A 108 22.25 -12.33 1.32
N ASP A 109 23.34 -11.80 0.75
CA ASP A 109 23.80 -12.05 -0.62
C ASP A 109 22.69 -11.87 -1.68
N LEU A 110 21.73 -10.97 -1.44
CA LEU A 110 20.54 -10.84 -2.30
C LEU A 110 20.88 -10.41 -3.72
N GLY A 111 21.98 -9.67 -3.91
CA GLY A 111 22.46 -9.24 -5.21
C GLY A 111 22.84 -10.44 -6.08
N GLU A 112 23.58 -11.39 -5.50
CA GLU A 112 23.94 -12.65 -6.16
C GLU A 112 22.70 -13.53 -6.34
N LYS A 113 21.92 -13.73 -5.28
CA LYS A 113 20.72 -14.58 -5.28
C LYS A 113 19.75 -14.24 -6.42
N TRP A 114 19.47 -12.95 -6.61
CA TRP A 114 18.53 -12.48 -7.62
C TRP A 114 19.20 -11.98 -8.90
N SER A 115 20.52 -12.08 -9.01
CA SER A 115 21.29 -11.56 -10.15
C SER A 115 21.00 -10.08 -10.44
N VAL A 116 20.96 -9.27 -9.38
CA VAL A 116 20.68 -7.82 -9.44
C VAL A 116 21.97 -7.04 -9.22
N CYS A 117 22.24 -6.08 -10.11
CA CYS A 117 23.29 -5.10 -9.89
C CYS A 117 22.83 -4.08 -8.84
N VAL A 118 23.32 -4.21 -7.60
CA VAL A 118 22.85 -3.41 -6.46
C VAL A 118 23.08 -1.91 -6.67
N ASN A 119 24.22 -1.53 -7.25
CA ASN A 119 24.49 -0.12 -7.56
C ASN A 119 23.48 0.46 -8.57
N GLU A 120 23.12 -0.29 -9.60
CA GLU A 120 22.09 0.14 -10.57
C GLU A 120 20.70 0.24 -9.93
N LEU A 121 20.37 -0.68 -9.01
CA LEU A 121 19.12 -0.61 -8.24
C LEU A 121 19.09 0.63 -7.34
N ILE A 122 20.18 0.94 -6.64
CA ILE A 122 20.31 2.15 -5.81
C ILE A 122 20.17 3.40 -6.68
N ASP A 123 20.80 3.45 -7.86
CA ASP A 123 20.67 4.56 -8.79
C ASP A 123 19.22 4.76 -9.24
N LYS A 124 18.49 3.68 -9.55
CA LYS A 124 17.05 3.75 -9.85
C LYS A 124 16.27 4.32 -8.67
N VAL A 125 16.52 3.84 -7.44
CA VAL A 125 15.86 4.34 -6.22
C VAL A 125 16.14 5.83 -5.99
N ASN A 126 17.35 6.30 -6.31
CA ASN A 126 17.71 7.72 -6.24
C ASN A 126 16.88 8.60 -7.19
N THR A 127 16.40 8.06 -8.30
CA THR A 127 15.50 8.79 -9.22
C THR A 127 14.04 8.85 -8.77
N LEU A 128 13.64 8.05 -7.76
CA LEU A 128 12.25 7.97 -7.33
C LEU A 128 11.84 9.18 -6.49
N THR A 129 10.63 9.69 -6.70
CA THR A 129 10.02 10.68 -5.79
C THR A 129 9.60 10.04 -4.47
N GLY A 130 9.36 10.82 -3.41
CA GLY A 130 8.89 10.27 -2.13
C GLY A 130 7.59 9.46 -2.25
N ALA A 131 6.67 9.86 -3.14
CA ALA A 131 5.44 9.11 -3.41
C ALA A 131 5.71 7.77 -4.12
N GLN A 132 6.72 7.73 -4.99
CA GLN A 132 7.17 6.50 -5.65
C GLN A 132 7.88 5.57 -4.66
N VAL A 133 8.62 6.10 -3.69
CA VAL A 133 9.19 5.32 -2.57
C VAL A 133 8.07 4.71 -1.69
N ASP A 134 7.04 5.48 -1.31
CA ASP A 134 5.85 4.92 -0.60
C ASP A 134 5.19 3.82 -1.39
N THR A 135 5.19 3.95 -2.72
CA THR A 135 4.61 2.94 -3.60
C THR A 135 5.40 1.64 -3.58
N VAL A 136 6.74 1.69 -3.56
CA VAL A 136 7.60 0.49 -3.43
C VAL A 136 7.29 -0.23 -2.12
N TYR A 137 7.36 0.47 -0.99
CA TYR A 137 7.03 -0.08 0.32
C TYR A 137 5.61 -0.65 0.39
N THR A 138 4.63 0.10 -0.11
CA THR A 138 3.22 -0.32 -0.13
C THR A 138 3.03 -1.59 -0.93
N ARG A 139 3.66 -1.69 -2.10
CA ARG A 139 3.54 -2.86 -2.97
C ARG A 139 4.14 -4.10 -2.32
N VAL A 140 5.32 -3.98 -1.74
CA VAL A 140 5.98 -5.10 -1.04
C VAL A 140 5.20 -5.51 0.21
N ALA A 141 4.68 -4.55 0.97
CA ALA A 141 3.81 -4.83 2.10
C ALA A 141 2.52 -5.55 1.66
N GLN A 142 1.92 -5.18 0.53
CA GLN A 142 0.73 -5.86 -0.01
C GLN A 142 1.05 -7.29 -0.42
N TYR A 143 2.22 -7.54 -1.01
CA TYR A 143 2.68 -8.89 -1.30
C TYR A 143 2.77 -9.72 -0.01
N TRP A 144 3.50 -9.24 1.00
CA TRP A 144 3.64 -9.95 2.27
C TRP A 144 2.34 -10.07 3.07
N ASN A 145 1.31 -9.25 2.82
CA ASN A 145 0.01 -9.39 3.47
C ASN A 145 -1.02 -10.19 2.66
N SER A 146 -0.68 -10.61 1.44
CA SER A 146 -1.54 -11.50 0.65
C SER A 146 -1.54 -12.92 1.25
N LYS A 147 -2.68 -13.62 1.15
CA LYS A 147 -2.79 -15.04 1.55
C LYS A 147 -2.22 -15.98 0.48
N ASP A 148 -2.36 -15.60 -0.79
CA ASP A 148 -1.96 -16.39 -1.94
C ASP A 148 -0.71 -15.75 -2.58
N ARG A 149 0.42 -15.81 -1.85
CA ARG A 149 1.68 -15.20 -2.26
C ARG A 149 2.39 -16.07 -3.29
N ASP A 150 2.58 -15.51 -4.47
CA ASP A 150 3.40 -16.06 -5.53
C ASP A 150 4.40 -14.96 -5.94
N LEU A 151 5.66 -15.12 -5.51
CA LEU A 151 6.69 -14.11 -5.70
C LEU A 151 6.96 -13.85 -7.17
N ASP A 152 7.08 -14.92 -7.95
CA ASP A 152 7.38 -14.87 -9.38
C ASP A 152 6.29 -14.14 -10.14
N LYS A 153 5.03 -14.51 -9.91
CA LYS A 153 3.88 -13.86 -10.56
C LYS A 153 3.69 -12.42 -10.10
N TRP A 154 3.93 -12.12 -8.83
CA TRP A 154 3.81 -10.75 -8.32
C TRP A 154 4.90 -9.82 -8.88
N ALA A 155 6.10 -10.35 -9.14
CA ALA A 155 7.23 -9.58 -9.62
C ALA A 155 7.20 -9.31 -11.13
N GLU A 156 6.36 -9.99 -11.92
CA GLU A 156 6.18 -9.80 -13.38
C GLU A 156 5.55 -8.45 -13.78
N TRP A 157 5.47 -7.51 -12.86
CA TRP A 157 4.56 -6.37 -12.92
C TRP A 157 5.07 -5.15 -13.71
#